data_AF-A0A5B0J952-F1
#
_entry.id   AF-A0A5B0J952-F1
#
_cell.length_a   1.000
_cell.length_b   1.000
_cell.length_c   1.000
_cell.angle_alpha   90.00
_cell.angle_beta   90.00
_cell.angle_gamma   90.00
#
_symmetry.space_group_name_H-M   'P 1'
#
loop_
_entity.id
_entity.type
_entity.pdbx_description
1 polymer ?
#
loop_
_entity_poly.entity_id
_entity_poly.type
_entity_poly.pdbx_seq_one_letter_code
_entity_poly.pdbx_strand_id
1 'polypeptide(L)'
;MLFAGAPSPVSTELLAGDLAALLGTGVDVVDLARAGLELRGRVAGSGRHLHSADEVARVRFEVDARMRWIEFRPVLEETTRSFLARVAREGLR
;
A
#
# COMPACT_ATOMS: atom_id res chain seq x y z
N MET A 1 26.32 -12.31 -5.04
CA MET A 1 25.70 -11.52 -6.12
C MET A 1 24.19 -11.72 -5.97
N LEU A 2 23.51 -10.83 -5.25
CA LEU A 2 22.07 -10.95 -4.96
C LEU A 2 21.31 -10.11 -5.99
N PHE A 3 20.33 -10.71 -6.64
CA PHE A 3 19.48 -10.10 -7.65
C PHE A 3 18.68 -8.93 -7.04
N ALA A 4 19.21 -7.71 -7.12
CA ALA A 4 18.46 -6.49 -6.86
C ALA A 4 17.74 -6.04 -8.13
N GLY A 5 16.81 -6.88 -8.61
CA GLY A 5 15.78 -6.46 -9.56
C GLY A 5 14.53 -6.11 -8.75
N ALA A 6 13.89 -4.96 -9.03
CA ALA A 6 12.57 -4.68 -8.46
C ALA A 6 11.63 -5.87 -8.75
N PRO A 7 10.85 -6.36 -7.77
CA PRO A 7 10.01 -7.52 -7.99
C PRO A 7 9.04 -7.25 -9.14
N SER A 8 8.99 -8.19 -10.08
CA SER A 8 8.04 -8.12 -11.19
C SER A 8 6.62 -8.41 -10.65
N PRO A 9 5.55 -7.95 -11.33
CA PRO A 9 4.17 -8.28 -10.93
C PRO A 9 3.94 -9.79 -10.78
N VAL A 10 4.57 -10.57 -11.67
CA VAL A 10 4.55 -12.04 -11.64
C VAL A 10 5.16 -12.59 -10.34
N SER A 11 6.22 -11.94 -9.82
CA SER A 11 6.87 -12.36 -8.58
C SER A 11 5.97 -12.18 -7.35
N THR A 12 5.18 -11.10 -7.30
CA THR A 12 4.23 -10.88 -6.20
C THR A 12 3.05 -11.85 -6.25
N GLU A 13 2.56 -12.17 -7.45
CA GLU A 13 1.47 -13.14 -7.64
C GLU A 13 1.87 -14.55 -7.24
N LEU A 14 3.07 -15.00 -7.64
CA LEU A 14 3.59 -16.31 -7.24
C LEU A 14 3.77 -16.41 -5.72
N LEU A 15 4.36 -15.39 -5.09
CA LEU A 15 4.53 -15.36 -3.64
C LEU A 15 3.18 -15.36 -2.91
N ALA A 16 2.19 -14.64 -3.43
CA ALA A 16 0.83 -14.65 -2.89
C ALA A 16 0.22 -16.07 -2.94
N GLY A 17 0.38 -16.77 -4.06
CA GLY A 17 -0.07 -18.16 -4.23
C GLY A 17 0.59 -19.13 -3.24
N ASP A 18 1.91 -19.05 -3.09
CA ASP A 18 2.67 -19.90 -2.18
C ASP A 18 2.25 -19.67 -0.71
N LEU A 19 2.10 -18.40 -0.30
CA LEU A 19 1.64 -18.04 1.03
C LEU A 19 0.20 -18.50 1.27
N ALA A 20 -0.68 -18.36 0.28
CA ALA A 20 -2.06 -18.79 0.38
C ALA A 20 -2.17 -20.31 0.58
N ALA A 21 -1.38 -21.09 -0.16
CA ALA A 21 -1.32 -22.54 0.00
C ALA A 21 -0.80 -22.95 1.39
N LEU A 22 0.24 -22.26 1.89
CA LEU A 22 0.81 -22.52 3.21
C LEU A 22 -0.13 -22.17 4.37
N LEU A 23 -0.84 -21.05 4.26
CA LEU A 23 -1.70 -20.52 5.32
C LEU A 23 -3.14 -21.04 5.25
N GLY A 24 -3.53 -21.70 4.15
CA GLY A 24 -4.89 -22.19 3.94
C GLY A 24 -5.94 -21.08 3.79
N THR A 25 -5.54 -19.87 3.38
CA THR A 25 -6.42 -18.71 3.20
C THR A 25 -5.94 -17.83 2.05
N GLY A 26 -6.82 -17.01 1.47
CA GLY A 26 -6.42 -16.03 0.45
C GLY A 26 -5.41 -15.02 0.99
N VAL A 27 -4.37 -14.74 0.21
CA VAL A 27 -3.29 -13.80 0.54
C VAL A 27 -3.08 -12.84 -0.61
N ASP A 28 -3.01 -11.55 -0.32
CA ASP A 28 -2.57 -10.52 -1.25
C ASP A 28 -1.14 -10.09 -0.91
N VAL A 29 -0.30 -9.95 -1.94
CA VAL A 29 1.08 -9.44 -1.80
C VAL A 29 1.22 -8.21 -2.68
N VAL A 30 1.71 -7.12 -2.07
CA VAL A 30 1.87 -5.83 -2.76
C VAL A 30 3.31 -5.35 -2.64
N ASP A 31 3.90 -4.97 -3.77
CA ASP A 31 5.14 -4.21 -3.81
C ASP A 31 4.90 -2.74 -3.46
N LEU A 32 5.32 -2.34 -2.25
CA LEU A 32 5.16 -0.97 -1.76
C LEU A 32 6.00 0.06 -2.51
N ALA A 33 7.03 -0.34 -3.26
CA ALA A 33 7.78 0.57 -4.12
C ALA A 33 6.94 1.07 -5.30
N ARG A 34 5.95 0.27 -5.72
CA ARG A 34 5.05 0.56 -6.86
C ARG A 34 3.63 0.93 -6.43
N ALA A 35 3.31 0.75 -5.16
CA ALA A 35 1.99 1.07 -4.62
C ALA A 35 1.71 2.58 -4.61
N GLY A 36 0.42 2.92 -4.76
CA GLY A 36 -0.05 4.28 -4.61
C GLY A 36 0.19 4.84 -3.20
N LEU A 37 0.22 6.17 -3.10
CA LEU A 37 0.53 6.89 -1.86
C LEU A 37 -0.39 6.49 -0.70
N GLU A 38 -1.69 6.32 -0.96
CA GLU A 38 -2.65 5.91 0.08
C GLU A 38 -2.26 4.58 0.72
N LEU A 39 -1.98 3.54 -0.08
CA LEU A 39 -1.64 2.23 0.45
C LEU A 39 -0.32 2.26 1.22
N ARG A 40 0.68 2.96 0.70
CA ARG A 40 1.96 3.18 1.40
C ARG A 40 1.74 3.87 2.75
N GLY A 41 0.92 4.92 2.77
CA GLY A 41 0.57 5.67 3.98
C GLY A 41 -0.17 4.82 5.02
N ARG A 42 -1.16 4.03 4.60
CA ARG A 42 -1.90 3.11 5.46
C ARG A 42 -0.99 2.02 6.03
N VAL A 43 -0.16 1.39 5.21
CA VAL A 43 0.80 0.37 5.68
C VAL A 43 1.77 0.96 6.69
N ALA A 44 2.33 2.13 6.42
CA ALA A 44 3.22 2.79 7.37
C ALA A 44 2.49 3.22 8.65
N GLY A 45 1.22 3.61 8.59
CA GLY A 45 0.46 4.10 9.75
C GLY A 45 -0.12 3.02 10.65
N SER A 46 -0.63 1.93 10.07
CA SER A 46 -1.39 0.90 10.81
C SER A 46 -0.95 -0.53 10.52
N GLY A 47 0.03 -0.74 9.64
CA GLY A 47 0.57 -2.06 9.36
C GLY A 47 1.31 -2.67 10.55
N ARG A 48 1.41 -4.00 10.58
CA ARG A 48 2.27 -4.72 11.51
C ARG A 48 3.57 -5.09 10.81
N HIS A 49 4.69 -4.69 11.38
CA HIS A 49 6.00 -5.07 10.88
C HIS A 49 6.29 -6.56 11.17
N LEU A 50 6.58 -7.34 10.13
CA LEU A 50 6.90 -8.77 10.25
C LEU A 50 8.40 -9.04 10.08
N HIS A 51 9.06 -8.35 9.16
CA HIS A 51 10.48 -8.57 8.84
C HIS A 51 11.13 -7.33 8.20
N SER A 52 12.41 -7.11 8.52
CA SER A 52 13.28 -6.08 7.93
C SER A 52 14.69 -6.64 7.80
N ALA A 53 15.24 -6.57 6.58
CA ALA A 53 16.64 -6.88 6.31
C ALA A 53 17.54 -5.62 6.41
N ASP A 54 16.94 -4.43 6.25
CA ASP A 54 17.60 -3.13 6.36
C ASP A 54 16.71 -2.16 7.14
N GLU A 55 17.06 -1.97 8.41
CA GLU A 55 16.36 -1.12 9.35
C GLU A 55 16.33 0.35 8.90
N VAL A 56 17.42 0.85 8.32
CA VAL A 56 17.54 2.24 7.91
C VAL A 56 16.63 2.51 6.71
N ALA A 57 16.63 1.60 5.73
CA ALA A 57 15.73 1.69 4.59
C ALA A 57 14.26 1.62 5.02
N ARG A 58 13.91 0.72 5.96
CA ARG A 58 12.54 0.63 6.50
C ARG A 58 12.10 1.94 7.16
N VAL A 59 12.91 2.47 8.10
CA VAL A 59 12.56 3.71 8.82
C VAL A 59 12.40 4.88 7.85
N ARG A 60 13.29 5.00 6.85
CA ARG A 60 13.17 6.03 5.81
C ARG A 60 11.86 5.92 5.04
N PHE A 61 11.48 4.71 4.64
CA PHE A 61 10.19 4.45 3.99
C PHE A 61 9.01 4.86 4.89
N GLU A 62 9.00 4.46 6.15
CA GLU A 62 7.90 4.75 7.07
C GLU A 62 7.72 6.25 7.31
N VAL A 63 8.82 6.98 7.52
CA VAL A 63 8.79 8.44 7.70
C VAL A 63 8.28 9.13 6.44
N ASP A 64 8.85 8.82 5.27
CA ASP A 64 8.45 9.42 3.99
C ASP A 64 6.98 9.14 3.66
N ALA A 65 6.55 7.89 3.79
CA ALA A 65 5.17 7.48 3.51
C ALA A 65 4.17 8.15 4.47
N ARG A 66 4.47 8.22 5.77
CA ARG A 66 3.59 8.87 6.75
C ARG A 66 3.48 10.37 6.51
N MET A 67 4.60 11.06 6.30
CA MET A 67 4.60 12.50 6.07
C MET A 67 3.77 12.87 4.84
N ARG A 68 4.05 12.24 3.70
CA ARG A 68 3.29 12.48 2.46
C ARG A 68 1.81 12.12 2.61
N TRP A 69 1.51 11.05 3.34
CA TRP A 69 0.12 10.65 3.56
C TRP A 69 -0.64 11.63 4.45
N ILE A 70 -0.03 12.13 5.52
CA ILE A 70 -0.64 13.16 6.39
C ILE A 70 -0.97 14.42 5.59
N GLU A 71 -0.09 14.83 4.69
CA GLU A 71 -0.30 15.99 3.83
C GLU A 71 -1.41 15.75 2.78
N PHE A 72 -1.42 14.57 2.15
CA PHE A 72 -2.33 14.26 1.04
C PHE A 72 -3.73 13.84 1.49
N ARG A 73 -3.84 13.13 2.61
CA ARG A 73 -5.10 12.53 3.10
C ARG A 73 -6.26 13.52 3.19
N PRO A 74 -6.10 14.76 3.74
CA PRO A 74 -7.20 15.71 3.81
C PRO A 74 -7.80 16.07 2.44
N VAL A 75 -6.94 16.19 1.42
CA VAL A 75 -7.36 16.51 0.04
C VAL A 75 -8.16 15.36 -0.55
N LEU A 76 -7.71 14.12 -0.37
CA LEU A 76 -8.42 12.93 -0.82
C LEU A 76 -9.79 12.78 -0.12
N GLU A 77 -9.83 13.00 1.19
CA GLU A 77 -11.06 12.93 1.99
C GLU A 77 -12.08 13.98 1.57
N GLU A 78 -11.65 15.22 1.33
CA GLU A 78 -12.53 16.28 0.84
C GLU A 78 -13.04 16.00 -0.58
N THR A 79 -12.15 15.54 -1.48
CA THR A 79 -12.53 15.17 -2.84
C THR A 79 -13.57 14.04 -2.83
N THR A 80 -13.36 13.03 -1.99
CA THR A 80 -14.29 11.90 -1.83
C THR A 80 -15.63 12.37 -1.28
N ARG A 81 -15.63 13.22 -0.24
CA ARG A 81 -16.85 13.80 0.33
C ARG A 81 -17.63 14.61 -0.71
N SER A 82 -16.95 15.47 -1.45
CA SER A 82 -17.54 16.30 -2.50
C SER A 82 -18.12 15.46 -3.64
N PHE A 83 -17.41 14.40 -4.07
CA PHE A 83 -17.90 13.45 -5.06
C PHE A 83 -19.16 12.73 -4.59
N LEU A 84 -19.15 12.16 -3.38
CA LEU A 84 -20.29 11.45 -2.83
C LEU A 84 -21.51 12.36 -2.62
N ALA A 85 -21.30 13.60 -2.17
CA ALA A 85 -22.36 14.59 -2.03
C ALA A 85 -23.01 14.94 -3.38
N ARG A 86 -22.21 15.06 -4.45
CA ARG A 86 -22.72 15.26 -5.81
C ARG A 86 -23.53 14.06 -6.28
N VAL A 87 -22.98 12.84 -6.15
CA VAL A 87 -23.68 11.60 -6.53
C VAL A 87 -25.00 11.44 -5.78
N ALA A 88 -25.05 11.77 -4.49
CA ALA A 88 -26.27 11.71 -3.70
C ALA A 88 -27.37 12.68 -4.20
N ARG A 89 -26.99 13.86 -4.73
CA ARG A 89 -27.95 14.84 -5.28
C ARG A 89 -28.39 14.52 -6.71
N GLU A 90 -27.47 14.03 -7.54
CA GLU A 90 -27.63 14.02 -9.00
C GLU A 90 -27.73 12.61 -9.61
N GLY A 91 -27.46 11.57 -8.82
CA GLY A 91 -27.28 10.20 -9.27
C GLY A 91 -25.87 9.93 -9.80
N LEU A 92 -25.55 8.65 -10.03
CA LEU A 92 -24.34 8.25 -10.75
C LEU A 92 -24.60 8.49 -12.25
N ARG A 93 -23.84 9.37 -12.88
CA ARG A 93 -23.87 9.64 -14.32
C ARG A 93 -22.52 9.32 -14.91
#